data_AF-A0A1Q6X3N2-F1
#
_entry.id   AF-A0A1Q6X3N2-F1
#
_cell.length_a   1.000
_cell.length_b   1.000
_cell.length_c   1.000
_cell.angle_alpha   90.00
_cell.angle_beta   90.00
_cell.angle_gamma   90.00
#
_symmetry.space_group_name_H-M   'P 1'
#
loop_
_entity.id
_entity.type
_entity.pdbx_description
1 polymer ?
#
loop_
_entity_poly.entity_id
_entity_poly.type
_entity_poly.pdbx_seq_one_letter_code
_entity_poly.pdbx_strand_id
1 'polypeptide(L)'
;MGKQFIILAIAGVGTIFGFTKAHAGGLAFDTAGNLFVADFAKRSVFKYTPDGTKSTFVAGLKSPIGLCFDSKGNLFVSDEAATTFKGSILKFTPEGKRSTFATGISSVGGMAFDHSGNLFVSEENSIFKFSPEGVKSTVVTSKLANFIGLAFDGSENLFVADQSIADTGAGRSILKFSPDGTKTIFAGGLEDPVGLTADNAGSVYVVQTTAADASSHAILKFSPNGARDTFTSELGRSLTTGLAVDSSGNVFAANDHSILKFDANGTKTTFASDWISPDKQWEYKCADYGLGQCAPEIVKAGTSEVVVDLDQDLTVSGKDAKDTEVIWAPDSKRFACNYSPLHAHHTVFQSVAFYQLRGDKWVALHSPADEASERVQLAQFGKGHLPKDFNARRCAPDRDVLKVRNWTDASTAIVYAPCYGRTSGELEAGFLFTLEFDTAGNWKIVKAHQMSKKELKEEQ
;
A
#
# COMPACT_ATOMS: atom_id res chain seq x y z
N MET A 1 -22.28 14.68 -34.17
CA MET A 1 -22.86 14.13 -32.91
C MET A 1 -21.76 13.40 -32.17
N GLY A 2 -21.07 14.12 -31.27
CA GLY A 2 -19.92 13.60 -30.54
C GLY A 2 -20.35 12.69 -29.40
N LYS A 3 -19.80 11.47 -29.36
CA LYS A 3 -19.94 10.57 -28.22
C LYS A 3 -19.03 11.08 -27.10
N GLN A 4 -19.63 11.58 -26.02
CA GLN A 4 -18.95 11.81 -24.75
C GLN A 4 -18.52 10.45 -24.20
N PHE A 5 -17.21 10.25 -24.05
CA PHE A 5 -16.68 9.18 -23.20
C PHE A 5 -16.80 9.68 -21.75
N ILE A 6 -17.79 9.16 -21.02
CA ILE A 6 -17.87 9.30 -19.58
C ILE A 6 -16.75 8.43 -19.00
N ILE A 7 -15.66 9.06 -18.56
CA ILE A 7 -14.74 8.43 -17.61
C ILE A 7 -15.46 8.46 -16.28
N LEU A 8 -16.01 7.32 -15.88
CA LEU A 8 -16.61 7.14 -14.57
C LEU A 8 -15.46 7.09 -13.55
N ALA A 9 -15.15 8.22 -12.92
CA ALA A 9 -14.37 8.23 -11.70
C ALA A 9 -15.25 7.63 -10.59
N ILE A 10 -15.06 6.35 -10.28
CA ILE A 10 -15.70 5.72 -9.13
C ILE A 10 -14.91 6.16 -7.90
N ALA A 11 -15.48 7.08 -7.12
CA ALA A 11 -15.04 7.33 -5.76
C ALA A 11 -15.43 6.11 -4.90
N GLY A 12 -14.57 5.09 -4.88
CA GLY A 12 -14.71 3.94 -4.00
C GLY A 12 -14.05 4.22 -2.66
N VAL A 13 -14.82 4.20 -1.58
CA VAL A 13 -14.33 4.17 -0.20
C VAL A 13 -14.25 2.70 0.19
N GLY A 14 -13.04 2.20 0.45
CA GLY A 14 -12.79 0.82 0.87
C GLY A 14 -12.07 -0.02 -0.17
N THR A 15 -10.73 -0.01 -0.13
CA THR A 15 -9.88 -1.01 -0.80
C THR A 15 -8.59 -1.22 -0.02
N ILE A 16 -8.12 -2.46 -0.01
CA ILE A 16 -7.12 -3.07 0.86
C ILE A 16 -5.66 -2.70 0.56
N PHE A 17 -4.81 -2.67 1.59
CA PHE A 17 -3.36 -2.49 1.62
C PHE A 17 -2.69 -3.80 1.20
N GLY A 18 -1.76 -3.71 0.24
CA GLY A 18 -0.83 -4.80 -0.04
C GLY A 18 0.59 -4.25 -0.02
N PHE A 19 1.21 -4.13 1.14
CA PHE A 19 2.60 -3.68 1.22
C PHE A 19 3.54 -4.87 1.06
N THR A 20 3.88 -5.25 -0.18
CA THR A 20 4.90 -6.30 -0.40
C THR A 20 6.33 -5.76 -0.48
N LYS A 21 6.50 -4.43 -0.41
CA LYS A 21 7.79 -3.76 -0.18
C LYS A 21 7.50 -2.27 0.00
N ALA A 22 7.46 -1.80 1.25
CA ALA A 22 7.60 -0.37 1.45
C ALA A 22 9.05 0.00 1.10
N HIS A 23 9.24 1.15 0.46
CA HIS A 23 10.53 1.77 0.22
C HIS A 23 10.64 3.04 1.06
N ALA A 24 11.85 3.54 1.28
CA ALA A 24 12.02 4.85 1.91
C ALA A 24 11.29 5.92 1.08
N GLY A 25 10.45 6.75 1.70
CA GLY A 25 9.73 7.84 1.03
C GLY A 25 8.29 7.55 0.57
N GLY A 26 7.68 6.43 0.97
CA GLY A 26 6.29 6.11 0.60
C GLY A 26 5.19 6.88 1.35
N LEU A 27 5.54 7.88 2.18
CA LEU A 27 4.64 8.69 3.00
C LEU A 27 4.98 10.18 2.88
N ALA A 28 3.99 11.03 2.67
CA ALA A 28 4.19 12.49 2.68
C ALA A 28 2.93 13.23 3.16
N PHE A 29 3.10 14.30 3.92
CA PHE A 29 2.00 15.18 4.32
C PHE A 29 1.81 16.34 3.34
N ASP A 30 0.56 16.68 3.04
CA ASP A 30 0.22 17.98 2.46
C ASP A 30 0.12 19.07 3.55
N THR A 31 0.01 20.33 3.13
CA THR A 31 -0.09 21.48 4.05
C THR A 31 -1.39 21.52 4.85
N ALA A 32 -2.40 20.75 4.46
CA ALA A 32 -3.65 20.59 5.20
C ALA A 32 -3.59 19.44 6.22
N GLY A 33 -2.44 18.77 6.36
CA GLY A 33 -2.24 17.66 7.29
C GLY A 33 -2.80 16.32 6.80
N ASN A 34 -3.14 16.20 5.52
CA ASN A 34 -3.52 14.92 4.95
C ASN A 34 -2.26 14.10 4.64
N LEU A 35 -2.27 12.81 4.98
CA LEU A 35 -1.19 11.88 4.68
C LEU A 35 -1.42 11.23 3.32
N PHE A 36 -0.42 11.27 2.46
CA PHE A 36 -0.40 10.58 1.17
C PHE A 36 0.53 9.38 1.24
N VAL A 37 0.08 8.26 0.68
CA VAL A 37 0.76 6.97 0.78
C VAL A 37 0.87 6.32 -0.58
N ALA A 38 2.08 5.98 -1.01
CA ALA A 38 2.33 5.22 -2.23
C ALA A 38 2.10 3.75 -1.92
N ASP A 39 1.21 3.11 -2.67
CA ASP A 39 0.99 1.67 -2.60
C ASP A 39 1.48 1.02 -3.90
N PHE A 40 2.63 0.35 -3.78
CA PHE A 40 3.30 -0.34 -4.87
C PHE A 40 2.40 -1.42 -5.49
N ALA A 41 1.76 -2.26 -4.67
CA ALA A 41 0.98 -3.39 -5.16
C ALA A 41 -0.36 -2.95 -5.76
N LYS A 42 -0.97 -1.91 -5.19
CA LYS A 42 -2.24 -1.33 -5.68
C LYS A 42 -2.01 -0.29 -6.78
N ARG A 43 -0.75 0.00 -7.12
CA ARG A 43 -0.37 0.89 -8.23
C ARG A 43 -1.06 2.25 -8.15
N SER A 44 -1.15 2.76 -6.93
CA SER A 44 -1.98 3.90 -6.57
C SER A 44 -1.30 4.73 -5.49
N VAL A 45 -1.73 5.99 -5.37
CA VAL A 45 -1.47 6.81 -4.19
C VAL A 45 -2.79 7.04 -3.47
N PHE A 46 -2.81 6.73 -2.19
CA PHE A 46 -3.95 6.97 -1.31
C PHE A 46 -3.75 8.26 -0.52
N LYS A 47 -4.86 8.92 -0.20
CA LYS A 47 -4.93 10.09 0.69
C LYS A 47 -5.70 9.72 1.95
N TYR A 48 -5.17 10.11 3.09
CA TYR A 48 -5.80 9.97 4.40
C TYR A 48 -6.00 11.35 5.00
N THR A 49 -7.23 11.67 5.38
CA THR A 49 -7.51 12.86 6.19
C THR A 49 -6.98 12.69 7.61
N PRO A 50 -6.86 13.77 8.41
CA PRO A 50 -6.34 13.70 9.78
C PRO A 50 -7.09 12.75 10.73
N ASP A 51 -8.32 12.36 10.41
CA ASP A 51 -9.13 11.39 11.16
C ASP A 51 -8.89 9.92 10.73
N GLY A 52 -8.08 9.71 9.68
CA GLY A 52 -7.75 8.41 9.09
C GLY A 52 -8.64 8.01 7.91
N THR A 53 -9.58 8.86 7.45
CA THR A 53 -10.45 8.50 6.31
C THR A 53 -9.65 8.39 5.02
N LYS A 54 -9.67 7.19 4.41
CA LYS A 54 -8.96 6.84 3.17
C LYS A 54 -9.75 7.21 1.93
N SER A 55 -9.06 7.75 0.92
CA SER A 55 -9.55 7.85 -0.45
C SER A 55 -8.42 7.61 -1.46
N THR A 56 -8.76 7.24 -2.70
CA THR A 56 -7.78 7.13 -3.78
C THR A 56 -7.50 8.51 -4.37
N PHE A 57 -6.26 8.98 -4.32
CA PHE A 57 -5.85 10.23 -4.96
C PHE A 57 -5.53 10.02 -6.46
N VAL A 58 -4.74 9.00 -6.77
CA VAL A 58 -4.46 8.57 -8.15
C VAL A 58 -4.32 7.06 -8.23
N ALA A 59 -4.78 6.47 -9.33
CA ALA A 59 -4.61 5.06 -9.65
C ALA A 59 -4.02 4.88 -11.06
N GLY A 60 -3.68 3.65 -11.43
CA GLY A 60 -3.14 3.33 -12.76
C GLY A 60 -1.69 3.79 -12.94
N LEU A 61 -0.93 3.81 -11.84
CA LEU A 61 0.52 3.94 -11.87
C LEU A 61 1.15 2.60 -12.26
N LYS A 62 2.47 2.53 -12.42
CA LYS A 62 3.21 1.28 -12.67
C LYS A 62 3.68 0.67 -11.37
N SER A 63 4.48 1.40 -10.61
CA SER A 63 4.99 0.99 -9.31
C SER A 63 5.42 2.24 -8.55
N PRO A 64 4.48 2.92 -7.87
CA PRO A 64 4.79 4.12 -7.12
C PRO A 64 5.62 3.78 -5.87
N ILE A 65 6.64 4.58 -5.60
CA ILE A 65 7.61 4.31 -4.52
C ILE A 65 7.77 5.54 -3.62
N GLY A 66 8.36 6.60 -4.14
CA GLY A 66 8.69 7.83 -3.42
C GLY A 66 7.65 8.92 -3.64
N LEU A 67 7.33 9.66 -2.59
CA LEU A 67 6.40 10.78 -2.57
C LEU A 67 7.04 12.01 -1.93
N CYS A 68 6.82 13.18 -2.50
CA CYS A 68 7.08 14.45 -1.83
C CYS A 68 6.22 15.57 -2.41
N PHE A 69 5.94 16.60 -1.60
CA PHE A 69 5.24 17.80 -2.05
C PHE A 69 6.23 18.93 -2.34
N ASP A 70 5.97 19.69 -3.41
CA ASP A 70 6.59 21.00 -3.57
C ASP A 70 5.88 22.06 -2.70
N SER A 71 6.49 23.23 -2.54
CA SER A 71 5.94 24.34 -1.76
C SER A 71 4.63 24.92 -2.31
N LYS A 72 4.23 24.53 -3.53
CA LYS A 72 2.96 24.92 -4.16
C LYS A 72 1.87 23.86 -3.96
N GLY A 73 2.16 22.79 -3.20
CA GLY A 73 1.22 21.71 -2.92
C GLY A 73 1.08 20.70 -4.06
N ASN A 74 1.99 20.68 -5.04
CA ASN A 74 1.99 19.64 -6.06
C ASN A 74 2.65 18.38 -5.51
N LEU A 75 2.04 17.21 -5.72
CA LEU A 75 2.60 15.93 -5.37
C LEU A 75 3.53 15.43 -6.48
N PHE A 76 4.72 14.99 -6.11
CA PHE A 76 5.65 14.30 -6.99
C PHE A 76 5.74 12.84 -6.59
N VAL A 77 5.71 11.95 -7.59
CA VAL A 77 5.67 10.50 -7.41
C VAL A 77 6.71 9.87 -8.30
N SER A 78 7.65 9.09 -7.76
CA SER A 78 8.44 8.19 -8.60
C SER A 78 7.57 7.01 -9.05
N ASP A 79 7.46 6.82 -10.36
CA ASP A 79 6.65 5.77 -10.97
C ASP A 79 7.52 4.92 -11.89
N GLU A 80 7.89 3.73 -11.40
CA GLU A 80 8.87 2.86 -12.02
C GLU A 80 8.24 1.54 -12.48
N ALA A 81 8.78 0.89 -13.51
CA ALA A 81 8.33 -0.45 -13.85
C ALA A 81 9.07 -1.49 -13.00
N ALA A 82 8.35 -2.23 -12.15
CA ALA A 82 8.89 -3.23 -11.21
C ALA A 82 9.93 -4.22 -11.80
N THR A 83 9.86 -4.53 -13.09
CA THR A 83 10.72 -5.54 -13.74
C THR A 83 11.95 -4.96 -14.44
N THR A 84 11.88 -3.71 -14.90
CA THR A 84 12.96 -3.10 -15.69
C THR A 84 13.69 -2.01 -14.94
N PHE A 85 13.15 -1.61 -13.80
CA PHE A 85 13.64 -0.50 -13.01
C PHE A 85 13.80 0.79 -13.83
N LYS A 86 12.89 1.03 -14.77
CA LYS A 86 12.87 2.24 -15.61
C LYS A 86 11.58 3.00 -15.35
N GLY A 87 11.73 4.27 -15.01
CA GLY A 87 10.61 5.09 -14.55
C GLY A 87 10.64 6.54 -14.98
N SER A 88 9.66 7.25 -14.44
CA SER A 88 9.51 8.70 -14.55
C SER A 88 9.13 9.27 -13.19
N ILE A 89 9.50 10.52 -12.96
CA ILE A 89 8.92 11.32 -11.87
C ILE A 89 7.66 11.98 -12.44
N LEU A 90 6.51 11.65 -11.88
CA LEU A 90 5.23 12.23 -12.21
C LEU A 90 4.94 13.40 -11.26
N LYS A 91 4.27 14.42 -11.79
CA LYS A 91 3.77 15.57 -11.03
C LYS A 91 2.25 15.58 -11.09
N PHE A 92 1.62 15.83 -9.95
CA PHE A 92 0.19 15.99 -9.81
C PHE A 92 -0.09 17.33 -9.15
N THR A 93 -0.95 18.15 -9.76
CA THR A 93 -1.43 19.38 -9.11
C THR A 93 -2.35 19.05 -7.94
N PRO A 94 -2.66 20.00 -7.04
CA PRO A 94 -3.66 19.80 -5.99
C PRO A 94 -5.02 19.32 -6.53
N GLU A 95 -5.38 19.70 -7.76
CA GLU A 95 -6.58 19.27 -8.47
C GLU A 95 -6.45 17.89 -9.14
N GLY A 96 -5.31 17.20 -8.96
CA GLY A 96 -5.04 15.87 -9.50
C GLY A 96 -4.58 15.84 -10.96
N LYS A 97 -4.27 16.99 -11.58
CA LYS A 97 -3.80 17.01 -12.97
C LYS A 97 -2.40 16.42 -13.08
N ARG A 98 -2.27 15.31 -13.83
CA ARG A 98 -1.01 14.60 -14.08
C ARG A 98 -0.18 15.26 -15.19
N SER A 99 1.12 15.38 -14.95
CA SER A 99 2.14 15.62 -15.98
C SER A 99 3.42 14.83 -15.67
N THR A 100 4.33 14.71 -16.63
CA THR A 100 5.67 14.14 -16.40
C THR A 100 6.63 15.26 -16.03
N PHE A 101 7.36 15.12 -14.93
CA PHE A 101 8.39 16.07 -14.49
C PHE A 101 9.77 15.67 -15.02
N ALA A 102 10.14 14.40 -14.87
CA ALA A 102 11.41 13.87 -15.36
C ALA A 102 11.23 12.43 -15.87
N THR A 103 12.11 12.01 -16.79
CA THR A 103 12.17 10.65 -17.34
C THR A 103 13.58 10.08 -17.19
N GLY A 104 13.72 8.77 -17.39
CA GLY A 104 15.04 8.13 -17.37
C GLY A 104 15.61 8.01 -15.97
N ILE A 105 14.74 7.85 -14.97
CA ILE A 105 15.11 7.47 -13.61
C ILE A 105 15.09 5.94 -13.47
N SER A 106 15.97 5.41 -12.64
CA SER A 106 16.03 3.99 -12.28
C SER A 106 16.28 3.78 -10.80
N SER A 107 15.65 2.78 -10.19
CA SER A 107 15.95 2.38 -8.82
C SER A 107 15.82 3.53 -7.81
N VAL A 108 14.69 4.23 -7.84
CA VAL A 108 14.49 5.39 -6.94
C VAL A 108 14.22 4.94 -5.50
N GLY A 109 14.90 5.58 -4.55
CA GLY A 109 14.63 5.48 -3.12
C GLY A 109 13.78 6.67 -2.62
N GLY A 110 14.36 7.49 -1.74
CA GLY A 110 13.75 8.71 -1.22
C GLY A 110 13.78 9.90 -2.19
N MET A 111 12.84 10.83 -1.95
CA MET A 111 12.67 12.08 -2.68
C MET A 111 12.36 13.22 -1.70
N ALA A 112 12.95 14.40 -1.89
CA ALA A 112 12.64 15.60 -1.10
C ALA A 112 12.99 16.89 -1.84
N PHE A 113 12.26 17.96 -1.52
CA PHE A 113 12.53 19.30 -2.05
C PHE A 113 13.38 20.13 -1.09
N ASP A 114 14.29 20.93 -1.64
CA ASP A 114 14.85 22.08 -0.92
C ASP A 114 13.89 23.29 -0.98
N HIS A 115 14.13 24.38 -0.21
CA HIS A 115 13.23 25.54 -0.24
C HIS A 115 13.33 26.33 -1.56
N SER A 116 14.39 26.12 -2.33
CA SER A 116 14.54 26.68 -3.68
C SER A 116 13.69 25.93 -4.73
N GLY A 117 13.00 24.86 -4.34
CA GLY A 117 12.14 24.06 -5.22
C GLY A 117 12.90 23.07 -6.10
N ASN A 118 14.16 22.76 -5.78
CA ASN A 118 14.88 21.69 -6.43
C ASN A 118 14.53 20.35 -5.78
N LEU A 119 14.34 19.33 -6.61
CA LEU A 119 14.03 17.98 -6.16
C LEU A 119 15.31 17.15 -6.05
N PHE A 120 15.57 16.61 -4.86
CA PHE A 120 16.63 15.65 -4.61
C PHE A 120 16.06 14.24 -4.63
N VAL A 121 16.73 13.35 -5.33
CA VAL A 121 16.31 11.97 -5.55
C VAL A 121 17.50 11.05 -5.31
N SER A 122 17.34 10.07 -4.43
CA SER A 122 18.27 8.94 -4.38
C SER A 122 17.91 7.98 -5.50
N GLU A 123 18.88 7.68 -6.34
CA GLU A 123 18.72 6.85 -7.53
C GLU A 123 19.95 5.94 -7.61
N GLU A 124 19.71 4.63 -7.63
CA GLU A 124 20.77 3.61 -7.55
C GLU A 124 21.68 3.85 -6.33
N ASN A 125 22.91 4.29 -6.56
CA ASN A 125 23.94 4.56 -5.56
C ASN A 125 24.32 6.06 -5.53
N SER A 126 23.44 6.96 -6.00
CA SER A 126 23.74 8.38 -6.15
C SER A 126 22.59 9.25 -5.69
N ILE A 127 22.89 10.52 -5.43
CA ILE A 127 21.88 11.55 -5.20
C ILE A 127 21.93 12.52 -6.37
N PHE A 128 20.81 12.63 -7.08
CA PHE A 128 20.62 13.60 -8.15
C PHE A 128 19.75 14.75 -7.68
N LYS A 129 20.04 15.92 -8.22
CA LYS A 129 19.24 17.13 -8.08
C LYS A 129 18.57 17.42 -9.41
N PHE A 130 17.29 17.73 -9.36
CA PHE A 130 16.51 18.21 -10.49
C PHE A 130 16.14 19.67 -10.20
N SER A 131 16.43 20.57 -11.12
CA SER A 131 15.94 21.96 -11.04
C SER A 131 14.40 22.01 -11.07
N PRO A 132 13.76 23.13 -10.73
CA PRO A 132 12.30 23.28 -10.87
C PRO A 132 11.78 23.00 -12.29
N GLU A 133 12.64 23.10 -13.30
CA GLU A 133 12.38 22.81 -14.72
C GLU A 133 12.63 21.33 -15.09
N GLY A 134 13.09 20.50 -14.15
CA GLY A 134 13.36 19.08 -14.35
C GLY A 134 14.76 18.77 -14.90
N VAL A 135 15.69 19.73 -14.88
CA VAL A 135 17.06 19.51 -15.37
C VAL A 135 17.86 18.73 -14.32
N LYS A 136 18.28 17.51 -14.68
CA LYS A 136 19.06 16.59 -13.83
C LYS A 136 20.53 17.02 -13.73
N SER A 137 21.06 17.09 -12.52
CA SER A 137 22.49 17.20 -12.20
C SER A 137 22.85 16.28 -11.05
N THR A 138 24.12 15.93 -10.91
CA THR A 138 24.59 15.03 -9.84
C THR A 138 25.08 15.83 -8.65
N VAL A 139 24.61 15.48 -7.45
CA VAL A 139 25.03 16.12 -6.18
C VAL A 139 26.10 15.29 -5.50
N VAL A 140 25.88 13.98 -5.41
CA VAL A 140 26.79 13.05 -4.74
C VAL A 140 27.06 11.87 -5.65
N THR A 141 28.33 11.69 -6.03
CA THR A 141 28.87 10.45 -6.59
C THR A 141 29.72 9.76 -5.53
N SER A 142 29.13 8.98 -4.65
CA SER A 142 29.88 8.03 -3.83
C SER A 142 29.15 6.70 -3.84
N LYS A 143 29.85 5.61 -3.57
CA LYS A 143 29.33 4.22 -3.52
C LYS A 143 28.37 4.02 -2.34
N LEU A 144 27.36 4.86 -2.26
CA LEU A 144 26.23 4.72 -1.37
C LEU A 144 25.61 3.36 -1.68
N ALA A 145 25.55 2.47 -0.70
CA ALA A 145 25.04 1.12 -0.92
C ALA A 145 23.51 1.12 -0.78
N ASN A 146 22.81 0.63 -1.81
CA ASN A 146 21.35 0.38 -1.84
C ASN A 146 20.45 1.60 -1.61
N PHE A 147 19.16 1.44 -1.89
CA PHE A 147 18.09 2.45 -1.81
C PHE A 147 18.05 3.23 -0.49
N ILE A 148 18.19 4.56 -0.56
CA ILE A 148 18.42 5.43 0.60
C ILE A 148 17.20 6.31 0.92
N GLY A 149 16.83 6.39 2.20
CA GLY A 149 15.99 7.46 2.71
C GLY A 149 16.73 8.80 2.76
N LEU A 150 16.08 9.86 2.30
CA LEU A 150 16.59 11.22 2.37
C LEU A 150 15.51 12.18 2.87
N ALA A 151 15.91 13.22 3.60
CA ALA A 151 15.01 14.26 4.08
C ALA A 151 15.77 15.57 4.35
N PHE A 152 15.06 16.70 4.24
CA PHE A 152 15.56 18.00 4.68
C PHE A 152 15.00 18.35 6.06
N ASP A 153 15.80 19.04 6.88
CA ASP A 153 15.28 19.77 8.03
C ASP A 153 14.85 21.21 7.66
N GLY A 154 14.29 21.93 8.63
CA GLY A 154 13.91 23.34 8.47
C GLY A 154 15.09 24.31 8.25
N SER A 155 16.34 23.85 8.39
CA SER A 155 17.56 24.64 8.17
C SER A 155 18.28 24.27 6.85
N GLU A 156 17.60 23.57 5.94
CA GLU A 156 18.13 23.14 4.63
C GLU A 156 19.26 22.12 4.69
N ASN A 157 19.42 21.41 5.80
CA ASN A 157 20.34 20.30 5.85
C ASN A 157 19.69 19.05 5.24
N LEU A 158 20.36 18.43 4.27
CA LEU A 158 19.97 17.15 3.70
C LEU A 158 20.57 16.01 4.53
N PHE A 159 19.70 15.15 5.04
CA PHE A 159 20.07 13.91 5.73
C PHE A 159 19.87 12.71 4.80
N VAL A 160 20.78 11.75 4.89
CA VAL A 160 20.87 10.61 3.97
C VAL A 160 21.22 9.35 4.77
N ALA A 161 20.39 8.30 4.71
CA ALA A 161 20.67 7.01 5.33
C ALA A 161 21.73 6.24 4.53
N ASP A 162 22.94 6.10 5.06
CA ASP A 162 24.04 5.41 4.40
C ASP A 162 24.21 4.00 4.97
N GLN A 163 23.91 2.99 4.14
CA GLN A 163 24.12 1.58 4.47
C GLN A 163 25.55 1.10 4.13
N SER A 164 26.42 1.97 3.61
CA SER A 164 27.81 1.58 3.33
C SER A 164 28.56 1.26 4.61
N ILE A 165 29.21 0.10 4.62
CA ILE A 165 30.16 -0.32 5.66
C ILE A 165 31.62 0.01 5.31
N ALA A 166 31.88 0.52 4.11
CA ALA A 166 33.24 0.55 3.53
C ALA A 166 33.96 1.92 3.62
N ASP A 167 33.24 3.05 3.73
CA ASP A 167 33.83 4.35 3.38
C ASP A 167 34.13 5.30 4.55
N THR A 168 33.53 5.13 5.73
CA THR A 168 33.58 6.16 6.80
C THR A 168 34.40 5.80 8.03
N GLY A 169 34.76 4.53 8.21
CA GLY A 169 35.27 4.00 9.50
C GLY A 169 34.24 4.03 10.64
N ALA A 170 33.07 4.64 10.41
CA ALA A 170 31.94 4.76 11.34
C ALA A 170 30.87 3.68 11.12
N GLY A 171 31.07 2.78 10.15
CA GLY A 171 30.06 1.81 9.70
C GLY A 171 28.87 2.50 9.03
N ARG A 172 27.72 1.81 9.04
CA ARG A 172 26.46 2.36 8.53
C ARG A 172 26.08 3.61 9.34
N SER A 173 25.60 4.64 8.65
CA SER A 173 25.54 6.00 9.20
C SER A 173 24.38 6.82 8.65
N ILE A 174 24.14 7.99 9.25
CA ILE A 174 23.38 9.09 8.64
C ILE A 174 24.42 10.13 8.20
N LEU A 175 24.42 10.46 6.92
CA LEU A 175 25.20 11.57 6.38
C LEU A 175 24.38 12.85 6.45
N LYS A 176 25.03 13.98 6.71
CA LYS A 176 24.44 15.32 6.66
C LYS A 176 25.19 16.17 5.65
N PHE A 177 24.45 16.80 4.76
CA PHE A 177 24.94 17.80 3.83
C PHE A 177 24.36 19.14 4.23
N SER A 178 25.24 20.09 4.56
CA SER A 178 24.83 21.47 4.86
C SER A 178 24.45 22.21 3.56
N PRO A 179 23.75 23.35 3.63
CA PRO A 179 23.31 24.08 2.43
C PRO A 179 24.45 24.53 1.50
N ASP A 180 25.66 24.68 2.06
CA ASP A 180 26.89 24.99 1.33
C ASP A 180 27.49 23.77 0.59
N GLY A 181 26.88 22.59 0.71
CA GLY A 181 27.34 21.33 0.14
C GLY A 181 28.31 20.55 1.02
N THR A 182 28.66 21.05 2.21
CA THR A 182 29.60 20.38 3.12
C THR A 182 29.00 19.09 3.65
N LYS A 183 29.64 17.96 3.33
CA LYS A 183 29.28 16.61 3.80
C LYS A 183 29.94 16.31 5.15
N THR A 184 29.17 15.82 6.11
CA THR A 184 29.62 15.31 7.41
C THR A 184 28.92 14.01 7.77
N ILE A 185 29.46 13.26 8.73
CA ILE A 185 28.75 12.14 9.36
C ILE A 185 27.95 12.73 10.52
N PHE A 186 26.63 12.61 10.46
CA PHE A 186 25.74 13.07 11.52
C PHE A 186 25.65 12.06 12.66
N ALA A 187 25.56 10.78 12.32
CA ALA A 187 25.57 9.67 13.28
C ALA A 187 26.14 8.41 12.63
N GLY A 188 27.00 7.66 13.33
CA GLY A 188 27.57 6.38 12.87
C GLY A 188 27.17 5.20 13.76
N GLY A 189 27.54 3.97 13.39
CA GLY A 189 27.24 2.77 14.18
C GLY A 189 25.74 2.44 14.21
N LEU A 190 25.10 2.48 13.05
CA LEU A 190 23.70 2.04 12.85
C LEU A 190 23.64 0.61 12.30
N GLU A 191 22.48 -0.01 12.43
CA GLU A 191 22.20 -1.33 11.84
C GLU A 191 21.20 -1.17 10.68
N ASP A 192 21.65 -1.40 9.44
CA ASP A 192 20.84 -1.25 8.21
C ASP A 192 19.80 -0.10 8.25
N PRO A 193 20.24 1.18 8.33
CA PRO A 193 19.33 2.32 8.30
C PRO A 193 18.62 2.37 6.94
N VAL A 194 17.30 2.44 6.92
CA VAL A 194 16.51 2.38 5.67
C VAL A 194 15.82 3.72 5.36
N GLY A 195 14.65 3.94 5.97
CA GLY A 195 13.90 5.18 5.83
C GLY A 195 14.30 6.18 6.90
N LEU A 196 14.38 7.45 6.52
CA LEU A 196 14.50 8.54 7.48
C LEU A 196 13.55 9.68 7.14
N THR A 197 13.22 10.47 8.15
CA THR A 197 12.51 11.75 8.03
C THR A 197 13.09 12.74 9.05
N ALA A 198 12.89 14.04 8.83
CA ALA A 198 13.35 15.07 9.75
C ALA A 198 12.19 16.04 10.05
N ASP A 199 12.11 16.49 11.29
CA ASP A 199 11.18 17.56 11.66
C ASP A 199 11.78 18.94 11.40
N ASN A 200 10.94 19.98 11.44
CA ASN A 200 11.38 21.36 11.20
C ASN A 200 12.37 21.87 12.26
N ALA A 201 12.42 21.26 13.45
CA ALA A 201 13.37 21.60 14.50
C ALA A 201 14.75 20.94 14.29
N GLY A 202 14.85 20.01 13.33
CA GLY A 202 16.08 19.29 12.99
C GLY A 202 16.25 17.96 13.71
N SER A 203 15.22 17.44 14.39
CA SER A 203 15.28 16.06 14.87
C SER A 203 15.14 15.10 13.68
N VAL A 204 15.99 14.08 13.63
CA VAL A 204 15.98 13.07 12.57
C VAL A 204 15.47 11.76 13.13
N TYR A 205 14.50 11.15 12.46
CA TYR A 205 13.96 9.84 12.78
C TYR A 205 14.39 8.86 11.71
N VAL A 206 14.92 7.71 12.11
CA VAL A 206 15.40 6.67 11.17
C VAL A 206 14.88 5.32 11.58
N VAL A 207 14.44 4.54 10.59
CA VAL A 207 14.15 3.12 10.77
C VAL A 207 15.47 2.36 10.80
N GLN A 208 15.67 1.61 11.86
CA GLN A 208 16.72 0.62 11.99
C GLN A 208 16.15 -0.78 11.75
N THR A 209 16.81 -1.59 10.92
CA THR A 209 16.42 -2.98 10.67
C THR A 209 17.55 -3.93 11.04
N THR A 210 17.25 -5.05 11.70
CA THR A 210 18.23 -6.11 11.97
C THR A 210 18.10 -7.20 10.90
N ALA A 211 19.19 -7.52 10.22
CA ALA A 211 19.20 -8.53 9.15
C ALA A 211 18.96 -9.98 9.64
N ALA A 212 18.99 -10.23 10.95
CA ALA A 212 18.98 -11.58 11.53
C ALA A 212 17.60 -12.06 12.02
N ASP A 213 16.68 -11.15 12.32
CA ASP A 213 15.36 -11.48 12.83
C ASP A 213 14.40 -10.29 12.66
N ALA A 214 13.24 -10.51 12.02
CA ALA A 214 12.20 -9.47 11.91
C ALA A 214 11.66 -8.99 13.27
N SER A 215 12.14 -9.50 14.41
CA SER A 215 11.70 -9.14 15.76
C SER A 215 12.29 -7.84 16.33
N SER A 216 13.29 -7.22 15.68
CA SER A 216 14.02 -6.09 16.25
C SER A 216 14.04 -4.84 15.35
N HIS A 217 12.88 -4.46 14.80
CA HIS A 217 12.71 -3.17 14.11
C HIS A 217 12.50 -2.04 15.12
N ALA A 218 13.26 -0.96 15.00
CA ALA A 218 13.13 0.22 15.85
C ALA A 218 13.12 1.51 15.03
N ILE A 219 12.47 2.54 15.55
CA ILE A 219 12.71 3.92 15.12
C ILE A 219 13.67 4.55 16.12
N LEU A 220 14.79 5.05 15.63
CA LEU A 220 15.70 5.87 16.41
C LEU A 220 15.39 7.35 16.16
N LYS A 221 15.57 8.18 17.20
CA LYS A 221 15.49 9.64 17.12
C LYS A 221 16.86 10.22 17.39
N PHE A 222 17.24 11.20 16.59
CA PHE A 222 18.46 11.98 16.77
C PHE A 222 18.06 13.43 16.97
N SER A 223 18.57 14.06 18.03
CA SER A 223 18.42 15.51 18.19
C SER A 223 19.29 16.25 17.16
N PRO A 224 19.07 17.56 16.92
CA PRO A 224 19.81 18.32 15.91
C PRO A 224 21.34 18.32 16.06
N ASN A 225 21.86 18.00 17.25
CA ASN A 225 23.29 17.88 17.52
C ASN A 225 23.85 16.45 17.32
N GLY A 226 23.02 15.50 16.89
CA GLY A 226 23.39 14.10 16.67
C GLY A 226 23.25 13.17 17.88
N ALA A 227 22.79 13.66 19.04
CA ALA A 227 22.52 12.78 20.18
C ALA A 227 21.39 11.79 19.86
N ARG A 228 21.69 10.48 20.02
CA ARG A 228 20.79 9.35 19.73
C ARG A 228 19.89 9.03 20.92
N ASP A 229 18.65 8.70 20.62
CA ASP A 229 17.68 8.06 21.52
C ASP A 229 16.89 6.98 20.77
N THR A 230 16.34 6.00 21.49
CA THR A 230 15.41 5.02 20.93
C THR A 230 14.00 5.59 21.04
N PHE A 231 13.41 5.97 19.91
CA PHE A 231 12.07 6.56 19.89
C PHE A 231 10.98 5.52 20.13
N THR A 232 11.10 4.35 19.51
CA THR A 232 10.22 3.20 19.77
C THR A 232 10.84 1.91 19.25
N SER A 233 10.56 0.80 19.92
CA SER A 233 10.84 -0.56 19.46
C SER A 233 9.55 -1.34 19.15
N GLU A 234 8.41 -0.66 19.11
CA GLU A 234 7.10 -1.29 19.01
C GLU A 234 6.58 -1.43 17.56
N LEU A 235 7.47 -1.64 16.58
CA LEU A 235 7.10 -1.78 15.17
C LEU A 235 6.52 -3.17 14.83
N GLY A 236 6.72 -4.18 15.68
CA GLY A 236 6.32 -5.56 15.39
C GLY A 236 7.19 -6.21 14.30
N ARG A 237 6.72 -7.33 13.73
CA ARG A 237 7.51 -8.17 12.79
C ARG A 237 7.53 -7.69 11.34
N SER A 238 7.06 -6.48 11.08
CA SER A 238 6.84 -5.98 9.73
C SER A 238 7.96 -5.05 9.27
N LEU A 239 8.29 -5.15 7.97
CA LEU A 239 9.26 -4.30 7.28
C LEU A 239 8.71 -2.88 7.14
N THR A 240 8.77 -2.10 8.22
CA THR A 240 8.56 -0.66 8.18
C THR A 240 9.73 -0.02 7.45
N THR A 241 9.49 0.77 6.41
CA THR A 241 10.58 1.50 5.71
C THR A 241 10.24 2.95 5.40
N GLY A 242 8.95 3.32 5.39
CA GLY A 242 8.49 4.67 5.13
C GLY A 242 8.19 5.39 6.43
N LEU A 243 8.78 6.57 6.61
CA LEU A 243 8.47 7.48 7.73
C LEU A 243 8.02 8.83 7.18
N ALA A 244 7.07 9.45 7.89
CA ALA A 244 6.75 10.86 7.75
C ALA A 244 6.55 11.48 9.13
N VAL A 245 6.86 12.76 9.28
CA VAL A 245 6.59 13.51 10.51
C VAL A 245 5.61 14.64 10.21
N ASP A 246 4.60 14.80 11.04
CA ASP A 246 3.64 15.89 10.92
C ASP A 246 4.16 17.19 11.58
N SER A 247 3.45 18.30 11.37
CA SER A 247 3.80 19.60 11.95
C SER A 247 3.73 19.67 13.48
N SER A 248 3.09 18.67 14.11
CA SER A 248 3.01 18.53 15.57
C SER A 248 4.13 17.65 16.14
N GLY A 249 5.00 17.09 15.28
CA GLY A 249 6.08 16.19 15.68
C GLY A 249 5.65 14.74 15.88
N ASN A 250 4.44 14.35 15.46
CA ASN A 250 4.05 12.94 15.46
C ASN A 250 4.69 12.22 14.28
N VAL A 251 5.18 11.02 14.51
CA VAL A 251 5.83 10.19 13.48
C VAL A 251 4.85 9.15 12.98
N PHE A 252 4.72 9.04 11.67
CA PHE A 252 3.89 8.06 10.99
C PHE A 252 4.78 7.07 10.27
N ALA A 253 4.47 5.78 10.43
CA ALA A 253 5.25 4.69 9.88
C ALA A 253 4.35 3.78 9.05
N ALA A 254 4.77 3.50 7.82
CA ALA A 254 4.10 2.53 6.96
C ALA A 254 4.43 1.13 7.47
N ASN A 255 3.41 0.36 7.79
CA ASN A 255 3.51 -0.96 8.39
C ASN A 255 2.65 -1.96 7.60
N ASP A 256 2.81 -3.25 7.85
CA ASP A 256 2.00 -4.26 7.16
C ASP A 256 0.51 -4.04 7.47
N HIS A 257 -0.30 -3.91 6.42
CA HIS A 257 -1.72 -3.55 6.44
C HIS A 257 -2.15 -2.33 7.28
N SER A 258 -1.22 -1.49 7.72
CA SER A 258 -1.51 -0.40 8.66
C SER A 258 -0.56 0.78 8.52
N ILE A 259 -1.02 1.93 9.00
CA ILE A 259 -0.19 3.12 9.23
C ILE A 259 -0.16 3.32 10.74
N LEU A 260 1.02 3.16 11.32
CA LEU A 260 1.24 3.43 12.74
C LEU A 260 1.47 4.93 12.94
N LYS A 261 0.97 5.46 14.05
CA LYS A 261 1.24 6.82 14.52
C LYS A 261 1.87 6.76 15.90
N PHE A 262 2.95 7.50 16.07
CA PHE A 262 3.63 7.71 17.32
C PHE A 262 3.51 9.18 17.69
N ASP A 263 3.09 9.46 18.93
CA ASP A 263 3.16 10.83 19.44
C ASP A 263 4.61 11.29 19.64
N ALA A 264 4.83 12.55 20.01
CA ALA A 264 6.18 13.09 20.22
C ALA A 264 7.00 12.37 21.30
N ASN A 265 6.37 11.56 22.17
CA ASN A 265 7.00 10.75 23.20
C ASN A 265 7.22 9.30 22.78
N GLY A 266 6.80 8.91 21.57
CA GLY A 266 6.91 7.55 21.06
C GLY A 266 5.72 6.64 21.40
N THR A 267 4.62 7.18 21.96
CA THR A 267 3.41 6.39 22.27
C THR A 267 2.73 5.95 20.98
N LYS A 268 2.58 4.64 20.78
CA LYS A 268 2.03 4.04 19.56
C LYS A 268 0.50 4.02 19.54
N THR A 269 -0.07 4.33 18.38
CA THR A 269 -1.48 4.10 18.02
C THR A 269 -1.56 3.64 16.55
N THR A 270 -2.69 3.06 16.14
CA THR A 270 -2.98 2.81 14.72
C THR A 270 -3.71 4.01 14.14
N PHE A 271 -3.12 4.67 13.14
CA PHE A 271 -3.74 5.80 12.45
C PHE A 271 -4.81 5.33 11.45
N ALA A 272 -4.43 4.36 10.62
CA ALA A 272 -5.29 3.72 9.64
C ALA A 272 -4.89 2.26 9.48
N SER A 273 -5.86 1.38 9.19
CA SER A 273 -5.61 -0.01 8.83
C SER A 273 -6.79 -0.52 8.02
N ASP A 274 -6.51 -1.37 7.03
CA ASP A 274 -7.58 -2.00 6.26
C ASP A 274 -8.11 -3.26 6.94
N TRP A 275 -7.49 -3.67 8.05
CA TRP A 275 -8.02 -4.71 8.92
C TRP A 275 -9.11 -4.16 9.84
N ILE A 276 -9.11 -2.87 10.14
CA ILE A 276 -10.10 -2.23 11.01
C ILE A 276 -11.25 -1.68 10.17
N SER A 277 -12.50 -1.91 10.61
CA SER A 277 -13.68 -1.37 9.95
C SER A 277 -13.69 0.17 9.98
N PRO A 278 -14.34 0.85 9.01
CA PRO A 278 -14.41 2.32 8.99
C PRO A 278 -14.91 2.97 10.30
N ASP A 279 -15.86 2.34 11.00
CA ASP A 279 -16.38 2.80 12.30
C ASP A 279 -15.50 2.40 13.51
N LYS A 280 -14.40 1.69 13.25
CA LYS A 280 -13.42 1.19 14.22
C LYS A 280 -14.01 0.27 15.28
N GLN A 281 -15.13 -0.40 15.00
CA GLN A 281 -15.77 -1.37 15.90
C GLN A 281 -15.24 -2.79 15.68
N TRP A 282 -14.78 -3.12 14.48
CA TRP A 282 -14.38 -4.47 14.08
C TRP A 282 -12.95 -4.48 13.57
N GLU A 283 -12.25 -5.57 13.83
CA GLU A 283 -10.86 -5.75 13.41
C GLU A 283 -10.68 -7.18 12.88
N TYR A 284 -10.14 -7.30 11.68
CA TYR A 284 -9.61 -8.55 11.18
C TYR A 284 -8.30 -8.85 11.88
N LYS A 285 -8.19 -10.04 12.47
CA LYS A 285 -6.95 -10.55 13.06
C LYS A 285 -6.56 -11.83 12.37
N CYS A 286 -5.26 -11.96 12.20
CA CYS A 286 -4.60 -13.18 11.80
C CYS A 286 -3.74 -13.62 12.99
N ALA A 287 -4.31 -14.42 13.88
CA ALA A 287 -3.58 -14.89 15.05
C ALA A 287 -2.52 -15.91 14.61
N ASP A 288 -1.24 -15.60 14.83
CA ASP A 288 -0.13 -16.53 14.57
C ASP A 288 -0.15 -17.63 15.65
N TYR A 289 -0.42 -18.87 15.25
CA TYR A 289 -0.36 -20.03 16.15
C TYR A 289 1.08 -20.42 16.55
N GLY A 290 2.09 -19.69 16.07
CA GLY A 290 3.44 -20.19 15.99
C GLY A 290 3.54 -21.22 14.86
N LEU A 291 4.64 -21.22 14.12
CA LEU A 291 4.87 -22.02 12.90
C LEU A 291 4.34 -21.42 11.58
N GLY A 292 3.88 -20.16 11.58
CA GLY A 292 3.44 -19.49 10.35
C GLY A 292 2.07 -19.95 9.85
N GLN A 293 1.21 -20.34 10.79
CA GLN A 293 -0.20 -20.64 10.56
C GLN A 293 -1.05 -19.50 11.13
N CYS A 294 -2.05 -19.08 10.37
CA CYS A 294 -2.93 -17.97 10.70
C CYS A 294 -4.33 -18.49 11.02
N ALA A 295 -4.91 -18.06 12.15
CA ALA A 295 -6.36 -18.11 12.35
C ALA A 295 -6.97 -16.78 11.91
N PRO A 296 -7.66 -16.73 10.75
CA PRO A 296 -8.38 -15.54 10.32
C PRO A 296 -9.66 -15.38 11.15
N GLU A 297 -9.81 -14.24 11.81
CA GLU A 297 -10.93 -13.93 12.69
C GLU A 297 -11.38 -12.48 12.51
N ILE A 298 -12.67 -12.21 12.73
CA ILE A 298 -13.16 -10.86 13.02
C ILE A 298 -13.38 -10.76 14.53
N VAL A 299 -12.77 -9.75 15.15
CA VAL A 299 -12.93 -9.45 16.57
C VAL A 299 -13.56 -8.08 16.79
N LYS A 300 -14.04 -7.81 18.00
CA LYS A 300 -14.28 -6.43 18.43
C LYS A 300 -12.95 -5.70 18.54
N ALA A 301 -12.82 -4.57 17.84
CA ALA A 301 -11.58 -3.83 17.73
C ALA A 301 -11.02 -3.45 19.11
N GLY A 302 -9.70 -3.62 19.28
CA GLY A 302 -9.04 -3.36 20.57
C GLY A 302 -9.26 -4.42 21.65
N THR A 303 -9.94 -5.53 21.33
CA THR A 303 -10.15 -6.67 22.25
C THR A 303 -9.70 -7.99 21.61
N SER A 304 -9.86 -9.10 22.33
CA SER A 304 -9.70 -10.47 21.81
C SER A 304 -11.05 -11.20 21.67
N GLU A 305 -12.18 -10.46 21.72
CA GLU A 305 -13.51 -11.06 21.57
C GLU A 305 -13.82 -11.36 20.10
N VAL A 306 -13.77 -12.63 19.73
CA VAL A 306 -14.08 -13.12 18.38
C VAL A 306 -15.59 -13.05 18.12
N VAL A 307 -15.97 -12.47 16.99
CA VAL A 307 -17.37 -12.36 16.51
C VAL A 307 -17.61 -13.08 15.19
N VAL A 308 -16.56 -13.40 14.44
CA VAL A 308 -16.60 -14.33 13.29
C VAL A 308 -15.30 -15.14 13.30
N ASP A 309 -15.41 -16.46 13.30
CA ASP A 309 -14.29 -17.40 13.12
C ASP A 309 -14.26 -17.79 11.63
N LEU A 310 -13.39 -17.12 10.86
CA LEU A 310 -13.32 -17.34 9.42
C LEU A 310 -12.60 -18.65 9.07
N ASP A 311 -11.75 -19.18 9.97
CA ASP A 311 -11.10 -20.47 9.79
C ASP A 311 -12.16 -21.57 9.73
N GLN A 312 -13.09 -21.58 10.70
CA GLN A 312 -14.19 -22.54 10.72
C GLN A 312 -15.21 -22.30 9.61
N ASP A 313 -15.61 -21.05 9.39
CA ASP A 313 -16.66 -20.72 8.42
C ASP A 313 -16.24 -21.00 6.97
N LEU A 314 -14.98 -20.69 6.63
CA LEU A 314 -14.48 -20.78 5.25
C LEU A 314 -13.58 -22.00 5.03
N THR A 315 -13.26 -22.77 6.08
CA THR A 315 -12.26 -23.85 6.05
C THR A 315 -10.92 -23.38 5.50
N VAL A 316 -10.38 -22.31 6.09
CA VAL A 316 -9.16 -21.63 5.68
C VAL A 316 -8.12 -21.75 6.79
N SER A 317 -7.22 -22.73 6.70
CA SER A 317 -6.17 -22.95 7.70
C SER A 317 -4.77 -23.06 7.09
N GLY A 318 -3.75 -22.99 7.94
CA GLY A 318 -2.37 -23.21 7.54
C GLY A 318 -1.71 -22.00 6.86
N LYS A 319 -0.82 -22.27 5.90
CA LYS A 319 0.01 -21.24 5.23
C LYS A 319 -0.77 -20.32 4.29
N ASP A 320 -1.95 -20.76 3.84
CA ASP A 320 -2.75 -20.06 2.82
C ASP A 320 -3.76 -19.08 3.46
N ALA A 321 -4.02 -19.23 4.77
CA ALA A 321 -4.90 -18.34 5.52
C ALA A 321 -4.41 -16.89 5.60
N LYS A 322 -3.10 -16.68 5.48
CA LYS A 322 -2.48 -15.34 5.39
C LYS A 322 -2.91 -14.55 4.15
N ASP A 323 -3.40 -15.23 3.11
CA ASP A 323 -3.81 -14.58 1.86
C ASP A 323 -5.28 -14.12 1.92
N THR A 324 -5.95 -14.31 3.06
CA THR A 324 -7.31 -13.82 3.31
C THR A 324 -7.33 -12.30 3.37
N GLU A 325 -8.12 -11.69 2.49
CA GLU A 325 -8.26 -10.25 2.32
C GLU A 325 -9.67 -9.84 2.75
N VAL A 326 -9.79 -9.12 3.87
CA VAL A 326 -11.08 -8.56 4.34
C VAL A 326 -11.32 -7.19 3.72
N ILE A 327 -12.53 -6.96 3.23
CA ILE A 327 -12.95 -5.72 2.56
C ILE A 327 -14.23 -5.20 3.21
N TRP A 328 -14.09 -4.16 4.01
CA TRP A 328 -15.19 -3.51 4.70
C TRP A 328 -16.03 -2.66 3.75
N ALA A 329 -17.36 -2.74 3.89
CA ALA A 329 -18.26 -1.75 3.31
C ALA A 329 -18.13 -0.41 4.07
N PRO A 330 -18.38 0.73 3.43
CA PRO A 330 -18.18 2.05 4.04
C PRO A 330 -18.96 2.28 5.34
N ASP A 331 -20.10 1.60 5.51
CA ASP A 331 -20.95 1.73 6.70
C ASP A 331 -20.58 0.74 7.82
N SER A 332 -19.55 -0.08 7.62
CA SER A 332 -19.08 -1.13 8.55
C SER A 332 -20.12 -2.21 8.89
N LYS A 333 -21.20 -2.33 8.12
CA LYS A 333 -22.26 -3.35 8.34
C LYS A 333 -22.16 -4.54 7.42
N ARG A 334 -21.25 -4.50 6.45
CA ARG A 334 -20.90 -5.60 5.57
C ARG A 334 -19.40 -5.70 5.43
N PHE A 335 -18.92 -6.91 5.19
CA PHE A 335 -17.61 -7.12 4.65
C PHE A 335 -17.61 -8.27 3.65
N ALA A 336 -16.60 -8.30 2.81
CA ALA A 336 -16.29 -9.43 1.97
C ALA A 336 -14.93 -10.00 2.35
N CYS A 337 -14.73 -11.28 2.08
CA CYS A 337 -13.45 -11.96 2.19
C CYS A 337 -13.05 -12.47 0.81
N ASN A 338 -11.88 -12.09 0.32
CA ASN A 338 -11.19 -12.89 -0.70
C ASN A 338 -10.32 -13.91 0.02
N TYR A 339 -10.47 -15.20 -0.25
CA TYR A 339 -9.80 -16.25 0.52
C TYR A 339 -9.45 -17.47 -0.31
N SER A 340 -8.51 -18.29 0.16
CA SER A 340 -8.10 -19.55 -0.48
C SER A 340 -8.45 -20.75 0.43
N PRO A 341 -9.37 -21.65 0.04
CA PRO A 341 -9.77 -22.79 0.86
C PRO A 341 -8.67 -23.87 0.99
N LEU A 342 -8.70 -24.63 2.08
CA LEU A 342 -7.77 -25.74 2.37
C LEU A 342 -7.82 -26.85 1.30
N HIS A 343 -6.64 -27.35 0.91
CA HIS A 343 -6.36 -28.41 -0.09
C HIS A 343 -6.21 -27.98 -1.56
N ALA A 344 -6.08 -26.69 -1.83
CA ALA A 344 -5.72 -26.16 -3.16
C ALA A 344 -4.23 -26.43 -3.55
N HIS A 345 -3.65 -27.58 -3.17
CA HIS A 345 -2.21 -27.91 -3.25
C HIS A 345 -1.55 -27.80 -4.64
N HIS A 346 -2.32 -27.51 -5.70
CA HIS A 346 -1.81 -27.35 -7.06
C HIS A 346 -2.40 -26.14 -7.82
N THR A 347 -3.13 -25.24 -7.15
CA THR A 347 -4.02 -24.26 -7.81
C THR A 347 -4.21 -22.99 -6.97
N VAL A 348 -4.03 -21.81 -7.55
CA VAL A 348 -4.24 -20.53 -6.86
C VAL A 348 -5.72 -20.18 -6.98
N PHE A 349 -6.55 -20.74 -6.10
CA PHE A 349 -7.98 -20.39 -6.05
C PHE A 349 -8.19 -19.34 -4.97
N GLN A 350 -8.55 -18.10 -5.36
CA GLN A 350 -9.23 -17.19 -4.44
C GLN A 350 -10.73 -17.21 -4.76
N SER A 351 -11.53 -17.43 -3.72
CA SER A 351 -12.99 -17.35 -3.72
C SER A 351 -13.42 -16.11 -2.95
N VAL A 352 -14.72 -15.80 -3.00
CA VAL A 352 -15.32 -14.67 -2.31
C VAL A 352 -16.41 -15.11 -1.36
N ALA A 353 -16.38 -14.60 -0.13
CA ALA A 353 -17.47 -14.72 0.83
C ALA A 353 -17.97 -13.33 1.23
N PHE A 354 -19.25 -13.24 1.60
CA PHE A 354 -19.86 -11.99 2.03
C PHE A 354 -20.54 -12.18 3.38
N TYR A 355 -20.44 -11.18 4.24
CA TYR A 355 -21.02 -11.17 5.56
C TYR A 355 -21.80 -9.87 5.80
N GLN A 356 -22.87 -9.96 6.59
CA GLN A 356 -23.67 -8.82 6.99
C GLN A 356 -23.97 -8.86 8.48
N LEU A 357 -23.82 -7.70 9.14
CA LEU A 357 -24.22 -7.50 10.51
C LEU A 357 -25.75 -7.40 10.59
N ARG A 358 -26.37 -8.30 11.37
CA ARG A 358 -27.81 -8.33 11.65
C ARG A 358 -28.03 -8.22 13.15
N GLY A 359 -28.38 -7.02 13.61
CA GLY A 359 -28.35 -6.70 15.03
C GLY A 359 -26.91 -6.62 15.53
N ASP A 360 -26.54 -7.52 16.44
CA ASP A 360 -25.20 -7.65 17.03
C ASP A 360 -24.41 -8.85 16.48
N LYS A 361 -24.96 -9.58 15.51
CA LYS A 361 -24.36 -10.80 14.96
C LYS A 361 -24.03 -10.68 13.48
N TRP A 362 -22.82 -11.10 13.14
CA TRP A 362 -22.43 -11.29 11.75
C TRP A 362 -23.05 -12.57 11.21
N VAL A 363 -23.57 -12.49 9.98
CA VAL A 363 -24.21 -13.62 9.29
C VAL A 363 -23.59 -13.73 7.90
N ALA A 364 -23.11 -14.93 7.56
CA ALA A 364 -22.67 -15.25 6.21
C ALA A 364 -23.86 -15.14 5.24
N LEU A 365 -23.63 -14.48 4.10
CA LEU A 365 -24.60 -14.37 3.02
C LEU A 365 -24.33 -15.47 2.01
N HIS A 366 -25.39 -16.13 1.54
CA HIS A 366 -25.27 -17.14 0.49
C HIS A 366 -24.58 -16.55 -0.75
N SER A 367 -23.59 -17.27 -1.25
CA SER A 367 -22.95 -17.04 -2.54
C SER A 367 -23.42 -18.08 -3.55
N PRO A 368 -23.71 -17.73 -4.82
CA PRO A 368 -23.92 -18.67 -5.92
C PRO A 368 -22.73 -19.61 -6.14
N ALA A 369 -21.55 -19.29 -5.59
CA ALA A 369 -20.38 -20.17 -5.59
C ALA A 369 -20.42 -21.24 -4.49
N ASP A 370 -21.28 -21.12 -3.48
CA ASP A 370 -21.37 -22.09 -2.37
C ASP A 370 -21.85 -23.48 -2.85
N GLU A 371 -22.53 -23.54 -4.01
CA GLU A 371 -23.03 -24.78 -4.61
C GLU A 371 -22.13 -25.31 -5.75
N ALA A 372 -20.97 -24.69 -5.98
CA ALA A 372 -20.12 -24.97 -7.13
C ALA A 372 -19.04 -26.03 -6.86
N SER A 373 -18.77 -26.90 -7.85
CA SER A 373 -17.45 -27.51 -7.93
C SER A 373 -16.42 -26.43 -8.25
N GLU A 374 -15.28 -26.40 -7.55
CA GLU A 374 -14.18 -25.43 -7.67
C GLU A 374 -13.73 -25.12 -9.12
N ARG A 375 -14.04 -25.99 -10.09
CA ARG A 375 -13.52 -25.96 -11.47
C ARG A 375 -14.28 -25.07 -12.47
N VAL A 376 -15.31 -24.31 -12.06
CA VAL A 376 -16.10 -23.49 -13.01
C VAL A 376 -16.71 -22.19 -12.42
N GLN A 377 -16.02 -21.54 -11.46
CA GLN A 377 -16.58 -20.41 -10.70
C GLN A 377 -17.09 -19.27 -11.59
N LEU A 378 -16.31 -18.81 -12.58
CA LEU A 378 -16.73 -17.74 -13.48
C LEU A 378 -18.02 -18.08 -14.25
N ALA A 379 -18.13 -19.32 -14.77
CA ALA A 379 -19.30 -19.70 -15.55
C ALA A 379 -20.58 -19.76 -14.71
N GLN A 380 -20.46 -20.15 -13.44
CA GLN A 380 -21.58 -20.24 -12.52
C GLN A 380 -21.95 -18.86 -11.98
N PHE A 381 -20.97 -18.11 -11.49
CA PHE A 381 -21.16 -16.76 -10.97
C PHE A 381 -21.73 -15.82 -12.04
N GLY A 382 -21.13 -15.81 -13.23
CA GLY A 382 -21.56 -14.97 -14.35
C GLY A 382 -22.71 -15.53 -15.18
N LYS A 383 -23.37 -16.62 -14.74
CA LYS A 383 -24.40 -17.30 -15.53
C LYS A 383 -25.52 -16.33 -15.92
N GLY A 384 -25.80 -16.22 -17.23
CA GLY A 384 -26.80 -15.30 -17.77
C GLY A 384 -26.32 -13.86 -17.96
N HIS A 385 -25.12 -13.52 -17.47
CA HIS A 385 -24.51 -12.19 -17.58
C HIS A 385 -23.26 -12.16 -18.48
N LEU A 386 -22.68 -13.33 -18.80
CA LEU A 386 -21.57 -13.44 -19.75
C LEU A 386 -22.04 -13.24 -21.21
N PRO A 387 -21.18 -12.73 -22.10
CA PRO A 387 -21.46 -12.66 -23.54
C PRO A 387 -21.84 -14.02 -24.11
N LYS A 388 -22.82 -14.06 -25.03
CA LYS A 388 -23.38 -15.32 -25.58
C LYS A 388 -22.33 -16.19 -26.30
N ASP A 389 -21.33 -15.57 -26.88
CA ASP A 389 -20.23 -16.19 -27.61
C ASP A 389 -19.02 -16.53 -26.72
N PHE A 390 -19.01 -16.06 -25.47
CA PHE A 390 -17.94 -16.34 -24.53
C PHE A 390 -18.11 -17.74 -23.91
N ASN A 391 -17.08 -18.57 -24.08
CA ASN A 391 -17.06 -19.92 -23.49
C ASN A 391 -16.13 -19.96 -22.28
N ALA A 392 -16.72 -19.79 -21.08
CA ALA A 392 -16.01 -19.85 -19.81
C ALA A 392 -15.29 -21.19 -19.55
N ARG A 393 -15.66 -22.29 -20.24
CA ARG A 393 -14.94 -23.58 -20.09
C ARG A 393 -13.53 -23.56 -20.68
N ARG A 394 -13.16 -22.53 -21.44
CA ARG A 394 -11.79 -22.33 -21.95
C ARG A 394 -10.87 -21.72 -20.90
N CYS A 395 -11.43 -21.13 -19.84
CA CYS A 395 -10.65 -20.61 -18.74
C CYS A 395 -9.97 -21.75 -17.98
N ALA A 396 -8.74 -21.48 -17.53
CA ALA A 396 -7.93 -22.38 -16.73
C ALA A 396 -8.58 -22.46 -15.34
N PRO A 397 -9.21 -23.59 -14.96
CA PRO A 397 -9.93 -23.67 -13.70
C PRO A 397 -9.00 -23.38 -12.53
N ASP A 398 -7.75 -23.85 -12.56
CA ASP A 398 -6.71 -23.60 -11.55
C ASP A 398 -6.30 -22.13 -11.34
N ARG A 399 -6.83 -21.22 -12.16
CA ARG A 399 -6.61 -19.76 -12.12
C ARG A 399 -7.92 -18.97 -12.23
N ASP A 400 -9.07 -19.63 -12.10
CA ASP A 400 -10.37 -18.96 -12.03
C ASP A 400 -10.50 -18.36 -10.61
N VAL A 401 -10.14 -17.09 -10.50
CA VAL A 401 -10.11 -16.37 -9.22
C VAL A 401 -11.27 -15.38 -9.17
N LEU A 402 -12.21 -15.54 -8.24
CA LEU A 402 -13.15 -14.46 -7.94
C LEU A 402 -12.50 -13.54 -6.90
N LYS A 403 -12.58 -12.24 -7.14
CA LYS A 403 -12.02 -11.24 -6.24
C LYS A 403 -12.97 -10.06 -6.07
N VAL A 404 -13.49 -9.84 -4.87
CA VAL A 404 -14.11 -8.56 -4.53
C VAL A 404 -13.01 -7.50 -4.57
N ARG A 405 -13.24 -6.44 -5.34
CA ARG A 405 -12.32 -5.30 -5.41
C ARG A 405 -12.58 -4.31 -4.32
N ASN A 406 -13.84 -3.89 -4.21
CA ASN A 406 -14.28 -2.86 -3.29
C ASN A 406 -15.80 -2.88 -3.13
N TRP A 407 -16.23 -2.14 -2.12
CA TRP A 407 -17.60 -1.65 -2.00
C TRP A 407 -17.64 -0.23 -2.55
N THR A 408 -18.55 0.06 -3.48
CA THR A 408 -18.74 1.44 -3.98
C THR A 408 -19.61 2.26 -3.05
N ASP A 409 -20.48 1.59 -2.30
CA ASP A 409 -21.32 2.13 -1.24
C ASP A 409 -21.68 0.98 -0.27
N ALA A 410 -22.49 1.26 0.76
CA ALA A 410 -22.92 0.30 1.77
C ALA A 410 -23.60 -0.97 1.21
N SER A 411 -24.15 -0.90 0.01
CA SER A 411 -24.98 -1.93 -0.63
C SER A 411 -24.49 -2.42 -1.99
N THR A 412 -23.36 -1.91 -2.48
CA THR A 412 -22.88 -2.22 -3.82
C THR A 412 -21.43 -2.67 -3.79
N ALA A 413 -21.16 -3.88 -4.29
CA ALA A 413 -19.80 -4.42 -4.40
C ALA A 413 -19.39 -4.64 -5.86
N ILE A 414 -18.11 -4.52 -6.15
CA ILE A 414 -17.52 -4.86 -7.45
C ILE A 414 -16.70 -6.14 -7.31
N VAL A 415 -17.06 -7.14 -8.11
CA VAL A 415 -16.33 -8.42 -8.21
C VAL A 415 -15.60 -8.49 -9.54
N TYR A 416 -14.31 -8.79 -9.49
CA TYR A 416 -13.48 -9.10 -10.64
C TYR A 416 -13.35 -10.60 -10.83
N ALA A 417 -13.40 -11.01 -12.08
CA ALA A 417 -13.15 -12.39 -12.49
C ALA A 417 -12.27 -12.40 -13.75
N PRO A 418 -10.98 -12.78 -13.65
CA PRO A 418 -10.14 -13.06 -14.79
C PRO A 418 -10.51 -14.39 -15.44
N CYS A 419 -10.17 -14.53 -16.72
CA CYS A 419 -10.16 -15.79 -17.44
C CYS A 419 -8.77 -15.96 -18.07
N TYR A 420 -7.98 -16.86 -17.50
CA TYR A 420 -6.69 -17.26 -18.06
C TYR A 420 -6.90 -18.40 -19.04
N GLY A 421 -6.24 -18.37 -20.20
CA GLY A 421 -6.36 -19.45 -21.17
C GLY A 421 -5.76 -20.76 -20.64
N ARG A 422 -6.52 -21.86 -20.73
CA ARG A 422 -6.10 -23.18 -20.23
C ARG A 422 -4.75 -23.66 -20.80
N THR A 423 -4.44 -23.31 -22.06
CA THR A 423 -3.20 -23.74 -22.73
C THR A 423 -2.13 -22.67 -22.75
N SER A 424 -2.52 -21.40 -22.89
CA SER A 424 -1.59 -20.27 -22.97
C SER A 424 -1.06 -19.87 -21.59
N GLY A 425 -1.87 -20.03 -20.54
CA GLY A 425 -1.61 -19.47 -19.21
C GLY A 425 -1.70 -17.94 -19.17
N GLU A 426 -2.03 -17.29 -20.29
CA GLU A 426 -2.16 -15.83 -20.41
C GLU A 426 -3.56 -15.37 -20.06
N LEU A 427 -3.70 -14.11 -19.62
CA LEU A 427 -5.01 -13.50 -19.36
C LEU A 427 -5.72 -13.22 -20.68
N GLU A 428 -6.76 -14.01 -20.99
CA GLU A 428 -7.50 -13.92 -22.26
C GLU A 428 -8.70 -12.98 -22.18
N ALA A 429 -9.35 -12.92 -21.02
CA ALA A 429 -10.47 -12.03 -20.74
C ALA A 429 -10.54 -11.68 -19.24
N GLY A 430 -11.33 -10.66 -18.92
CA GLY A 430 -11.62 -10.28 -17.54
C GLY A 430 -12.98 -9.60 -17.47
N PHE A 431 -13.68 -9.81 -16.36
CA PHE A 431 -15.04 -9.34 -16.15
C PHE A 431 -15.15 -8.60 -14.83
N LEU A 432 -15.88 -7.48 -14.86
CA LEU A 432 -16.33 -6.77 -13.66
C LEU A 432 -17.83 -6.97 -13.49
N PHE A 433 -18.23 -7.47 -12.33
CA PHE A 433 -19.61 -7.64 -11.93
C PHE A 433 -19.96 -6.64 -10.83
N THR A 434 -21.08 -5.95 -10.98
CA THR A 434 -21.65 -5.09 -9.94
C THR A 434 -22.75 -5.85 -9.24
N LEU A 435 -22.60 -6.03 -7.93
CA LEU A 435 -23.55 -6.71 -7.06
C LEU A 435 -24.30 -5.66 -6.23
N GLU A 436 -25.62 -5.77 -6.16
CA GLU A 436 -26.45 -4.98 -5.26
C GLU A 436 -27.02 -5.88 -4.17
N PHE A 437 -26.94 -5.42 -2.91
CA PHE A 437 -27.39 -6.13 -1.70
C PHE A 437 -28.61 -5.42 -1.10
N ASP A 438 -29.69 -6.15 -0.87
CA ASP A 438 -30.87 -5.65 -0.14
C ASP A 438 -30.65 -5.67 1.39
N THR A 439 -31.58 -5.10 2.15
CA THR A 439 -31.48 -5.04 3.63
C THR A 439 -31.55 -6.42 4.29
N ALA A 440 -32.17 -7.40 3.64
CA ALA A 440 -32.19 -8.78 4.10
C ALA A 440 -30.87 -9.52 3.80
N GLY A 441 -29.96 -8.93 3.02
CA GLY A 441 -28.69 -9.54 2.63
C GLY A 441 -28.82 -10.46 1.40
N ASN A 442 -29.95 -10.45 0.70
CA ASN A 442 -30.00 -11.05 -0.63
C ASN A 442 -29.29 -10.12 -1.61
N TRP A 443 -28.71 -10.69 -2.66
CA TRP A 443 -28.02 -9.91 -3.67
C TRP A 443 -28.20 -10.46 -5.06
N LYS A 444 -27.90 -9.62 -6.06
CA LYS A 444 -27.96 -9.96 -7.49
C LYS A 444 -26.88 -9.22 -8.27
N ILE A 445 -26.49 -9.80 -9.41
CA ILE A 445 -25.67 -9.10 -10.40
C ILE A 445 -26.57 -8.14 -11.18
N VAL A 446 -26.31 -6.84 -11.06
CA VAL A 446 -27.05 -5.81 -11.80
C VAL A 446 -26.33 -5.34 -13.05
N LYS A 447 -25.01 -5.56 -13.12
CA LYS A 447 -24.18 -5.19 -14.26
C LYS A 447 -23.03 -6.17 -14.43
N ALA A 448 -22.73 -6.50 -15.69
CA ALA A 448 -21.52 -7.21 -16.07
C ALA A 448 -20.81 -6.42 -17.18
N HIS A 449 -19.50 -6.25 -17.05
CA HIS A 449 -18.66 -5.53 -17.99
C HIS A 449 -17.47 -6.41 -18.38
N GLN A 450 -17.36 -6.74 -19.66
CA GLN A 450 -16.17 -7.38 -20.19
C GLN A 450 -15.10 -6.32 -20.42
N MET A 451 -13.97 -6.47 -19.74
CA MET A 451 -12.85 -5.55 -19.83
C MET A 451 -12.24 -5.59 -21.24
N SER A 452 -11.95 -4.40 -21.77
CA SER A 452 -11.17 -4.21 -22.99
C SER A 452 -9.72 -4.62 -22.80
N LYS A 453 -8.99 -4.81 -23.90
CA LYS A 453 -7.53 -5.07 -23.86
C LYS A 453 -6.75 -3.97 -23.14
N LYS A 454 -7.25 -2.73 -23.14
CA LYS A 454 -6.61 -1.62 -22.43
C LYS A 454 -6.80 -1.80 -20.92
N GLU A 455 -8.03 -2.04 -20.48
CA GLU A 455 -8.36 -2.27 -19.07
C GLU A 455 -7.62 -3.50 -18.52
N LEU A 456 -7.50 -4.59 -19.30
CA LEU A 456 -6.73 -5.78 -18.89
C LEU A 456 -5.23 -5.49 -18.70
N LYS A 457 -4.65 -4.58 -19.48
CA LYS A 457 -3.25 -4.16 -19.31
C LYS A 457 -3.06 -3.20 -18.14
N GLU A 458 -4.10 -2.47 -17.75
CA GLU A 458 -4.09 -1.64 -16.55
C GLU A 458 -4.29 -2.49 -15.28
N GLU A 459 -4.89 -3.67 -15.42
CA GLU A 459 -5.08 -4.64 -14.34
C GLU A 459 -3.81 -5.44 -13.99
N GLN A 460 -2.97 -5.72 -15.00
CA GLN A 460 -1.65 -6.36 -14.84
C GLN A 460 -0.59 -5.33 -14.42
#